data_AF-A0A8H8WYY5-F1
#
_entry.id   AF-A0A8H8WYY5-F1
#
_cell.length_a   1.000
_cell.length_b   1.000
_cell.length_c   1.000
_cell.angle_alpha   90.00
_cell.angle_beta   90.00
_cell.angle_gamma   90.00
#
_symmetry.space_group_name_H-M   'P 1'
#
loop_
_entity.id
_entity.type
_entity.pdbx_description
1 polymer ?
#
loop_
_entity_poly.entity_id
_entity_poly.type
_entity_poly.pdbx_seq_one_letter_code
_entity_poly.pdbx_strand_id
1 'polypeptide(L)'
;MTHPLHRRRPGPSEGGQSRLRGVLLAALLGLPILVAGAPGAGAQMMLYEDRLPDGYAYVRFANASPDRLDLKPVGFADPMSLGTTGQERVSPYYVVEGVAGRKVEVKVEGAKPLEIELKPAGIHTVLIDKADGRLGTRVVLDQSELSQTKARLAFYNAMPSCAAAGLYLEPKGQPVVVDVGPNIMRGRSVNPAPNPRMRAACGTTRVAELDLGPLDAGGQYSVWLIAPGGTPNAFLSKNKIAPYLR
;
A
#
# COMPACT_ATOMS: atom_id res chain seq x y z
N MET A 1 77.89 25.83 10.21
CA MET A 1 77.08 26.11 11.41
C MET A 1 75.67 25.62 11.13
N THR A 2 75.37 24.37 11.49
CA THR A 2 74.60 23.94 12.68
C THR A 2 73.08 23.86 12.42
N HIS A 3 72.66 22.67 11.94
CA HIS A 3 71.72 21.71 12.56
C HIS A 3 70.25 22.10 12.89
N PRO A 4 69.36 21.09 13.11
CA PRO A 4 68.04 20.92 12.45
C PRO A 4 66.89 20.99 13.48
N LEU A 5 65.67 20.51 13.15
CA LEU A 5 64.79 19.87 14.14
C LEU A 5 63.71 19.00 13.48
N HIS A 6 63.80 17.69 13.75
CA HIS A 6 62.81 16.66 13.50
C HIS A 6 62.57 15.95 14.84
N ARG A 7 61.34 15.48 15.02
CA ARG A 7 60.88 14.34 15.85
C ARG A 7 59.88 14.60 16.98
N ARG A 8 58.91 13.70 16.93
CA ARG A 8 57.81 13.37 17.83
C ARG A 8 58.30 12.77 19.15
N ARG A 9 57.44 12.91 20.15
CA ARG A 9 57.52 12.45 21.55
C ARG A 9 56.76 11.10 21.74
N PRO A 10 56.86 10.44 22.93
CA PRO A 10 57.22 9.02 23.07
C PRO A 10 56.11 8.09 23.65
N GLY A 11 56.48 6.81 23.84
CA GLY A 11 55.69 5.68 24.41
C GLY A 11 55.34 5.77 25.90
N PRO A 12 54.88 4.67 26.56
CA PRO A 12 55.76 3.63 27.17
C PRO A 12 55.23 2.18 26.96
N SER A 13 56.04 1.13 26.79
CA SER A 13 56.96 0.38 27.68
C SER A 13 56.30 -0.62 28.65
N GLU A 14 56.46 -1.91 28.35
CA GLU A 14 56.17 -3.07 29.19
C GLU A 14 57.15 -3.21 30.37
N GLY A 15 56.69 -3.80 31.48
CA GLY A 15 57.51 -4.26 32.59
C GLY A 15 56.72 -5.26 33.45
N GLY A 16 57.25 -6.48 33.61
CA GLY A 16 56.55 -7.61 34.20
C GLY A 16 56.90 -7.98 35.65
N GLN A 17 56.56 -9.24 35.97
CA GLN A 17 56.93 -10.11 37.10
C GLN A 17 55.95 -10.28 38.28
N SER A 18 55.23 -11.41 38.23
CA SER A 18 55.12 -12.53 39.20
C SER A 18 55.29 -12.26 40.71
N ARG A 19 54.32 -12.71 41.54
CA ARG A 19 54.42 -13.95 42.35
C ARG A 19 53.13 -14.29 43.14
N LEU A 20 52.90 -15.61 43.25
CA LEU A 20 51.94 -16.40 44.03
C LEU A 20 51.49 -15.83 45.39
N ARG A 21 50.18 -16.00 45.69
CA ARG A 21 49.68 -16.79 46.84
C ARG A 21 48.14 -16.79 46.91
N GLY A 22 47.55 -17.99 46.88
CA GLY A 22 46.58 -18.40 47.90
C GLY A 22 45.09 -18.15 47.67
N VAL A 23 44.37 -19.28 47.71
CA VAL A 23 43.02 -19.52 48.27
C VAL A 23 41.85 -19.50 47.29
N LEU A 24 41.21 -20.68 47.25
CA LEU A 24 39.96 -21.00 46.59
C LEU A 24 38.83 -20.04 46.98
N LEU A 25 38.01 -19.65 46.01
CA LEU A 25 36.57 -19.51 46.22
C LEU A 25 35.83 -19.87 44.94
N ALA A 26 35.00 -20.90 45.05
CA ALA A 26 34.09 -21.35 44.01
C ALA A 26 33.05 -20.26 43.72
N ALA A 27 32.86 -19.93 42.45
CA ALA A 27 31.70 -19.17 41.98
C ALA A 27 31.09 -19.91 40.77
N LEU A 28 29.92 -20.50 41.01
CA LEU A 28 29.07 -21.11 40.00
C LEU A 28 28.73 -20.09 38.91
N LEU A 29 29.06 -20.43 37.67
CA LEU A 29 28.64 -19.72 36.46
C LEU A 29 27.11 -19.83 36.30
N GLY A 30 26.39 -18.79 36.74
CA GLY A 30 25.01 -18.54 36.33
C GLY A 30 25.00 -18.05 34.89
N LEU A 31 24.46 -18.86 33.98
CA LEU A 31 24.25 -18.51 32.57
C LEU A 31 22.91 -17.73 32.46
N PRO A 32 22.88 -16.43 32.11
CA PRO A 32 21.63 -15.77 31.76
C PRO A 32 21.26 -16.17 30.33
N ILE A 33 20.18 -16.95 30.18
CA ILE A 33 19.53 -17.20 28.89
C ILE A 33 18.86 -15.87 28.47
N LEU A 34 19.55 -15.09 27.64
CA LEU A 34 18.91 -14.01 26.89
C LEU A 34 17.96 -14.66 25.87
N VAL A 35 16.68 -14.71 26.19
CA VAL A 35 15.61 -14.88 25.20
C VAL A 35 15.54 -13.58 24.41
N ALA A 36 16.37 -13.47 23.37
CA ALA A 36 16.18 -12.46 22.34
C ALA A 36 14.88 -12.80 21.61
N GLY A 37 13.82 -12.05 21.92
CA GLY A 37 12.58 -12.08 21.15
C GLY A 37 12.93 -11.80 19.69
N ALA A 38 12.64 -12.77 18.82
CA ALA A 38 12.69 -12.54 17.38
C ALA A 38 11.76 -11.35 17.09
N PRO A 39 12.21 -10.30 16.37
CA PRO A 39 11.27 -9.35 15.83
C PRO A 39 10.33 -10.15 14.93
N GLY A 40 9.04 -10.12 15.27
CA GLY A 40 7.99 -10.58 14.39
C GLY A 40 8.06 -9.75 13.12
N ALA A 41 8.83 -10.23 12.14
CA ALA A 41 8.65 -9.87 10.76
C ALA A 41 7.26 -10.41 10.40
N GLY A 42 6.23 -9.60 10.68
CA GLY A 42 5.02 -9.64 9.90
C GLY A 42 5.46 -9.38 8.48
N ALA A 43 5.76 -10.47 7.76
CA ALA A 43 5.88 -10.46 6.32
C ALA A 43 4.56 -9.91 5.82
N GLN A 44 4.51 -8.60 5.63
CA GLN A 44 3.58 -7.99 4.71
C GLN A 44 3.82 -8.77 3.43
N MET A 45 2.89 -9.66 3.08
CA MET A 45 2.88 -10.37 1.82
C MET A 45 3.02 -9.30 0.74
N MET A 46 4.26 -9.04 0.33
CA MET A 46 4.55 -8.13 -0.74
C MET A 46 4.03 -8.85 -1.97
N LEU A 47 3.14 -8.19 -2.71
CA LEU A 47 2.47 -8.62 -3.95
C LEU A 47 3.43 -9.04 -5.10
N TYR A 48 4.68 -9.34 -4.78
CA TYR A 48 5.83 -9.06 -5.62
C TYR A 48 6.52 -10.33 -6.12
N GLU A 49 6.52 -11.42 -5.35
CA GLU A 49 7.23 -12.64 -5.75
C GLU A 49 6.30 -13.80 -6.10
N ASP A 50 5.04 -13.75 -5.67
CA ASP A 50 4.03 -14.69 -6.12
C ASP A 50 3.12 -14.00 -7.12
N ARG A 51 3.49 -14.05 -8.42
CA ARG A 51 2.48 -13.96 -9.45
C ARG A 51 1.45 -15.03 -9.10
N LEU A 52 0.25 -14.61 -8.75
CA LEU A 52 -0.82 -15.52 -8.36
C LEU A 52 -0.89 -16.68 -9.36
N PRO A 53 -1.03 -17.94 -8.89
CA PRO A 53 -1.14 -19.07 -9.79
C PRO A 53 -2.29 -18.87 -10.78
N ASP A 54 -2.21 -19.57 -11.91
CA ASP A 54 -3.32 -19.59 -12.85
C ASP A 54 -4.60 -20.05 -12.14
N GLY A 55 -5.70 -19.32 -12.34
CA GLY A 55 -6.97 -19.55 -11.66
C GLY A 55 -7.21 -18.69 -10.41
N TYR A 56 -6.25 -17.87 -9.98
CA TYR A 56 -6.39 -16.95 -8.85
C TYR A 56 -6.53 -15.49 -9.31
N ALA A 57 -7.11 -14.63 -8.47
CA ALA A 57 -7.10 -13.18 -8.67
C ALA A 57 -7.06 -12.41 -7.35
N TYR A 58 -6.55 -11.18 -7.38
CA TYR A 58 -6.76 -10.22 -6.30
C TYR A 58 -8.03 -9.42 -6.57
N VAL A 59 -8.85 -9.22 -5.55
CA VAL A 59 -10.03 -8.33 -5.58
C VAL A 59 -10.07 -7.44 -4.36
N ARG A 60 -10.40 -6.16 -4.52
CA ARG A 60 -10.80 -5.27 -3.42
C ARG A 60 -12.05 -4.50 -3.79
N PHE A 61 -12.66 -3.88 -2.79
CA PHE A 61 -13.85 -3.05 -2.92
C PHE A 61 -13.53 -1.60 -2.58
N ALA A 62 -14.12 -0.67 -3.31
CA ALA A 62 -14.01 0.75 -3.04
C ALA A 62 -15.39 1.42 -3.09
N ASN A 63 -15.74 2.10 -2.01
CA ASN A 63 -16.97 2.85 -1.87
C ASN A 63 -16.83 4.25 -2.49
N ALA A 64 -17.37 4.42 -3.69
CA ALA A 64 -17.53 5.70 -4.39
C ALA A 64 -18.90 6.35 -4.12
N SER A 65 -19.77 5.71 -3.33
CA SER A 65 -21.09 6.21 -2.96
C SER A 65 -21.05 7.19 -1.76
N PRO A 66 -22.13 7.95 -1.52
CA PRO A 66 -22.22 8.81 -0.34
C PRO A 66 -22.54 8.05 0.96
N ASP A 67 -23.00 6.80 0.88
CA ASP A 67 -23.48 6.02 2.01
C ASP A 67 -22.42 5.01 2.47
N ARG A 68 -22.46 4.57 3.74
CA ARG A 68 -21.71 3.39 4.19
C ARG A 68 -22.21 2.16 3.44
N LEU A 69 -21.31 1.23 3.13
CA LEU A 69 -21.66 -0.03 2.48
C LEU A 69 -21.30 -1.20 3.38
N ASP A 70 -22.25 -2.10 3.62
CA ASP A 70 -22.02 -3.37 4.30
C ASP A 70 -22.03 -4.50 3.27
N LEU A 71 -20.87 -5.15 3.13
CA LEU A 71 -20.59 -6.14 2.09
C LEU A 71 -20.41 -7.51 2.72
N LYS A 72 -20.94 -8.54 2.06
CA LYS A 72 -20.66 -9.94 2.35
C LYS A 72 -20.23 -10.65 1.08
N PRO A 73 -18.91 -10.70 0.82
CA PRO A 73 -18.34 -11.58 -0.19
C PRO A 73 -18.69 -13.04 0.08
N VAL A 74 -19.07 -13.78 -0.95
CA VAL A 74 -19.50 -15.17 -0.79
C VAL A 74 -18.31 -16.11 -1.02
N GLY A 75 -17.82 -16.69 0.07
CA GLY A 75 -16.85 -17.79 0.03
C GLY A 75 -15.38 -17.40 -0.12
N PHE A 76 -15.02 -16.12 0.01
CA PHE A 76 -13.60 -15.68 -0.10
C PHE A 76 -13.18 -14.55 0.85
N ALA A 77 -14.11 -13.98 1.62
CA ALA A 77 -13.81 -12.98 2.63
C ALA A 77 -14.93 -12.94 3.68
N ASP A 78 -14.58 -12.54 4.90
CA ASP A 78 -15.56 -12.22 5.93
C ASP A 78 -16.41 -10.99 5.56
N PRO A 79 -17.61 -10.83 6.14
CA PRO A 79 -18.37 -9.61 6.02
C PRO A 79 -17.55 -8.38 6.45
N MET A 80 -17.73 -7.27 5.76
CA MET A 80 -16.98 -6.02 6.01
C MET A 80 -17.85 -4.79 5.77
N SER A 81 -17.44 -3.67 6.35
CA SER A 81 -18.05 -2.37 6.12
C SER A 81 -17.06 -1.42 5.47
N LEU A 82 -17.50 -0.67 4.46
CA LEU A 82 -16.76 0.42 3.85
C LEU A 82 -17.35 1.76 4.30
N GLY A 83 -16.51 2.60 4.89
CA GLY A 83 -16.87 3.93 5.37
C GLY A 83 -17.05 4.94 4.23
N THR A 84 -17.21 6.21 4.61
CA THR A 84 -17.42 7.35 3.69
C THR A 84 -16.29 8.37 3.76
N THR A 85 -15.17 8.01 4.39
CA THR A 85 -14.08 8.94 4.71
C THR A 85 -12.74 8.33 4.37
N GLY A 86 -11.96 9.03 3.52
CA GLY A 86 -10.59 8.67 3.18
C GLY A 86 -10.38 7.18 2.91
N GLN A 87 -9.37 6.59 3.58
CA GLN A 87 -8.99 5.19 3.39
C GLN A 87 -10.06 4.18 3.83
N GLU A 88 -11.00 4.54 4.71
CA GLU A 88 -12.07 3.64 5.17
C GLU A 88 -13.04 3.26 4.04
N ARG A 89 -13.01 3.99 2.93
CA ARG A 89 -13.76 3.66 1.70
C ARG A 89 -13.24 2.40 1.01
N VAL A 90 -12.04 1.91 1.33
CA VAL A 90 -11.33 0.90 0.53
C VAL A 90 -10.97 -0.31 1.37
N SER A 91 -11.34 -1.50 0.91
CA SER A 91 -10.93 -2.75 1.56
C SER A 91 -9.46 -3.09 1.26
N PRO A 92 -8.82 -3.98 2.03
CA PRO A 92 -7.64 -4.69 1.54
C PRO A 92 -7.99 -5.52 0.29
N TYR A 93 -6.97 -6.00 -0.42
CA TYR A 93 -7.09 -7.01 -1.46
C TYR A 93 -7.30 -8.39 -0.85
N TYR A 94 -8.27 -9.13 -1.34
CA TYR A 94 -8.53 -10.53 -1.06
C TYR A 94 -8.04 -11.38 -2.22
N VAL A 95 -7.54 -12.57 -1.93
CA VAL A 95 -7.20 -13.57 -2.94
C VAL A 95 -8.43 -14.44 -3.18
N VAL A 96 -8.82 -14.58 -4.43
CA VAL A 96 -9.96 -15.41 -4.86
C VAL A 96 -9.44 -16.54 -5.72
N GLU A 97 -9.82 -17.77 -5.39
CA GLU A 97 -9.47 -18.96 -6.16
C GLU A 97 -10.53 -19.30 -7.22
N GLY A 98 -10.16 -20.12 -8.21
CA GLY A 98 -11.07 -20.66 -9.20
C GLY A 98 -11.85 -19.59 -9.97
N VAL A 99 -11.20 -18.52 -10.41
CA VAL A 99 -11.87 -17.40 -11.11
C VAL A 99 -12.10 -17.65 -12.61
N ALA A 100 -11.42 -18.63 -13.20
CA ALA A 100 -11.54 -18.92 -14.63
C ALA A 100 -12.98 -19.32 -15.01
N GLY A 101 -13.65 -18.48 -15.81
CA GLY A 101 -15.01 -18.74 -16.30
C GLY A 101 -16.11 -18.62 -15.22
N ARG A 102 -15.79 -18.11 -14.04
CA ARG A 102 -16.71 -17.99 -12.91
C ARG A 102 -16.92 -16.54 -12.51
N LYS A 103 -18.16 -16.18 -12.21
CA LYS A 103 -18.47 -14.93 -11.49
C LYS A 103 -18.49 -15.19 -9.99
N VAL A 104 -17.96 -14.24 -9.23
CA VAL A 104 -18.07 -14.26 -7.77
C VAL A 104 -19.23 -13.39 -7.30
N GLU A 105 -19.90 -13.82 -6.23
CA GLU A 105 -21.03 -13.09 -5.65
C GLU A 105 -20.56 -12.25 -4.46
N VAL A 106 -21.07 -11.01 -4.38
CA VAL A 106 -20.95 -10.14 -3.22
C VAL A 106 -22.33 -9.61 -2.88
N LYS A 107 -22.81 -9.93 -1.67
CA LYS A 107 -24.05 -9.38 -1.16
C LYS A 107 -23.78 -8.00 -0.60
N VAL A 108 -24.68 -7.06 -0.88
CA VAL A 108 -24.64 -5.70 -0.31
C VAL A 108 -25.95 -5.49 0.42
N GLU A 109 -25.89 -5.01 1.66
CA GLU A 109 -27.08 -4.76 2.45
C GLU A 109 -28.04 -3.79 1.73
N GLY A 110 -29.32 -4.15 1.70
CA GLY A 110 -30.36 -3.34 1.05
C GLY A 110 -30.33 -3.33 -0.48
N ALA A 111 -29.49 -4.16 -1.13
CA ALA A 111 -29.39 -4.24 -2.58
C ALA A 111 -29.39 -5.67 -3.11
N LYS A 112 -29.53 -5.81 -4.43
CA LYS A 112 -29.39 -7.10 -5.10
C LYS A 112 -27.93 -7.57 -5.02
N PRO A 113 -27.67 -8.88 -4.92
CA PRO A 113 -26.31 -9.41 -5.00
C PRO A 113 -25.60 -8.94 -6.27
N LEU A 114 -24.32 -8.63 -6.13
CA LEU A 114 -23.44 -8.24 -7.22
C LEU A 114 -22.74 -9.47 -7.75
N GLU A 115 -22.77 -9.67 -9.06
CA GLU A 115 -21.94 -10.68 -9.73
C GLU A 115 -20.74 -10.00 -10.38
N ILE A 116 -19.54 -10.46 -10.05
CA ILE A 116 -18.28 -9.87 -10.51
C ILE A 116 -17.51 -10.90 -11.31
N GLU A 117 -17.18 -10.56 -12.55
CA GLU A 117 -16.24 -11.35 -13.35
C GLU A 117 -14.80 -10.92 -13.04
N LEU A 118 -13.95 -11.88 -12.70
CA LEU A 118 -12.54 -11.67 -12.42
C LEU A 118 -11.69 -12.35 -13.51
N LYS A 119 -10.63 -11.68 -13.95
CA LYS A 119 -9.64 -12.28 -14.86
C LYS A 119 -8.56 -13.02 -14.05
N PRO A 120 -8.15 -14.23 -14.47
CA PRO A 120 -7.03 -14.93 -13.85
C PRO A 120 -5.76 -14.08 -13.80
N ALA A 121 -4.98 -14.22 -12.73
CA ALA A 121 -3.76 -13.48 -12.43
C ALA A 121 -3.91 -11.95 -12.46
N GLY A 122 -5.13 -11.42 -12.30
CA GLY A 122 -5.41 -9.98 -12.34
C GLY A 122 -5.59 -9.35 -10.95
N ILE A 123 -5.29 -8.04 -10.88
CA ILE A 123 -5.57 -7.21 -9.71
C ILE A 123 -6.83 -6.39 -10.00
N HIS A 124 -7.91 -6.63 -9.25
CA HIS A 124 -9.22 -6.03 -9.50
C HIS A 124 -9.62 -5.10 -8.36
N THR A 125 -10.15 -3.95 -8.72
CA THR A 125 -10.87 -3.07 -7.81
C THR A 125 -12.32 -2.99 -8.28
N VAL A 126 -13.25 -3.35 -7.41
CA VAL A 126 -14.69 -3.16 -7.63
C VAL A 126 -15.08 -1.81 -7.05
N LEU A 127 -15.30 -0.83 -7.93
CA LEU A 127 -15.91 0.44 -7.57
C LEU A 127 -17.40 0.22 -7.36
N ILE A 128 -17.91 0.65 -6.22
CA ILE A 128 -19.34 0.62 -5.90
C ILE A 128 -19.80 2.06 -5.73
N ASP A 129 -20.70 2.50 -6.60
CA ASP A 129 -21.29 3.83 -6.58
C ASP A 129 -22.80 3.76 -6.39
N LYS A 130 -23.43 4.93 -6.24
CA LYS A 130 -24.88 5.07 -6.20
C LYS A 130 -25.29 6.13 -7.20
N ALA A 131 -26.03 5.71 -8.23
CA ALA A 131 -26.60 6.56 -9.25
C ALA A 131 -28.12 6.37 -9.26
N ASP A 132 -28.87 7.47 -9.29
CA ASP A 132 -30.34 7.45 -9.33
C ASP A 132 -30.99 6.57 -8.24
N GLY A 133 -30.40 6.62 -7.03
CA GLY A 133 -30.88 5.86 -5.88
C GLY A 133 -30.53 4.36 -5.90
N ARG A 134 -29.84 3.87 -6.94
CA ARG A 134 -29.47 2.46 -7.11
C ARG A 134 -27.97 2.27 -7.00
N LEU A 135 -27.55 1.19 -6.34
CA LEU A 135 -26.14 0.80 -6.33
C LEU A 135 -25.73 0.29 -7.72
N GLY A 136 -24.57 0.78 -8.18
CA GLY A 136 -23.90 0.35 -9.39
C GLY A 136 -22.52 -0.21 -9.08
N THR A 137 -21.98 -1.01 -10.01
CA THR A 137 -20.63 -1.54 -9.90
C THR A 137 -19.84 -1.40 -11.19
N ARG A 138 -18.54 -1.17 -11.04
CA ARG A 138 -17.55 -1.17 -12.12
C ARG A 138 -16.31 -1.91 -11.65
N VAL A 139 -15.84 -2.85 -12.47
CA VAL A 139 -14.60 -3.58 -12.21
C VAL A 139 -13.46 -2.87 -12.95
N VAL A 140 -12.49 -2.39 -12.19
CA VAL A 140 -11.26 -1.80 -12.70
C VAL A 140 -10.16 -2.84 -12.62
N LEU A 141 -9.62 -3.22 -13.77
CA LEU A 141 -8.50 -4.15 -13.87
C LEU A 141 -7.18 -3.38 -13.87
N ASP A 142 -6.27 -3.82 -13.01
CA ASP A 142 -4.91 -3.32 -12.92
C ASP A 142 -3.94 -4.37 -13.48
N GLN A 143 -3.27 -4.02 -14.58
CA GLN A 143 -2.25 -4.85 -15.22
C GLN A 143 -0.87 -4.19 -15.21
N SER A 144 -0.71 -3.10 -14.47
CA SER A 144 0.54 -2.35 -14.49
C SER A 144 1.63 -3.14 -13.78
N GLU A 145 2.86 -3.02 -14.25
CA GLU A 145 4.02 -3.60 -13.58
C GLU A 145 4.23 -2.97 -12.20
N LEU A 146 4.75 -3.76 -11.27
CA LEU A 146 5.13 -3.27 -9.95
C LEU A 146 6.62 -2.84 -10.01
N SER A 147 7.18 -2.24 -8.94
CA SER A 147 8.66 -2.23 -8.71
C SER A 147 9.03 -2.53 -7.25
N GLN A 148 10.12 -3.25 -6.97
CA GLN A 148 10.66 -3.38 -5.60
C GLN A 148 11.46 -2.15 -5.17
N THR A 149 12.08 -1.43 -6.11
CA THR A 149 12.98 -0.31 -5.83
C THR A 149 12.31 1.05 -5.99
N LYS A 150 11.10 1.08 -6.59
CA LYS A 150 10.27 2.27 -6.76
C LYS A 150 9.00 2.14 -5.93
N ALA A 151 8.48 3.26 -5.45
CA ALA A 151 7.11 3.31 -4.97
C ALA A 151 6.16 3.25 -6.16
N ARG A 152 4.96 2.73 -5.96
CA ARG A 152 3.90 2.72 -6.97
C ARG A 152 2.74 3.60 -6.56
N LEU A 153 2.34 4.48 -7.48
CA LEU A 153 1.10 5.26 -7.39
C LEU A 153 0.10 4.74 -8.43
N ALA A 154 -1.01 4.17 -7.97
CA ALA A 154 -2.17 3.84 -8.80
C ALA A 154 -3.22 4.93 -8.65
N PHE A 155 -3.48 5.70 -9.71
CA PHE A 155 -4.48 6.77 -9.69
C PHE A 155 -5.80 6.25 -10.25
N TYR A 156 -6.84 6.24 -9.43
CA TYR A 156 -8.20 5.82 -9.77
C TYR A 156 -9.07 7.03 -10.04
N ASN A 157 -9.63 7.12 -11.24
CA ASN A 157 -10.73 8.02 -11.52
C ASN A 157 -12.06 7.28 -11.28
N ALA A 158 -12.64 7.47 -10.10
CA ALA A 158 -13.95 6.91 -9.73
C ALA A 158 -15.07 7.95 -9.87
N MET A 159 -14.88 8.95 -10.73
CA MET A 159 -15.92 9.91 -11.12
C MET A 159 -16.46 9.54 -12.50
N PRO A 160 -17.72 9.07 -12.61
CA PRO A 160 -18.30 8.68 -13.90
C PRO A 160 -18.38 9.82 -14.93
N SER A 161 -18.51 11.08 -14.47
CA SER A 161 -18.58 12.27 -15.31
C SER A 161 -17.22 12.86 -15.69
N CYS A 162 -16.11 12.30 -15.18
CA CYS A 162 -14.79 12.85 -15.44
C CYS A 162 -14.10 12.16 -16.63
N ALA A 163 -14.10 12.82 -17.79
CA ALA A 163 -13.51 12.27 -19.01
C ALA A 163 -11.96 12.28 -19.03
N ALA A 164 -11.34 13.22 -18.32
CA ALA A 164 -9.89 13.42 -18.33
C ALA A 164 -9.39 13.82 -16.94
N ALA A 165 -9.23 12.81 -16.08
CA ALA A 165 -8.65 13.02 -14.76
C ALA A 165 -7.11 12.99 -14.81
N GLY A 166 -6.48 13.68 -13.88
CA GLY A 166 -5.03 13.70 -13.73
C GLY A 166 -4.58 13.86 -12.29
N LEU A 167 -3.31 13.53 -12.06
CA LEU A 167 -2.60 13.71 -10.80
C LEU A 167 -1.31 14.48 -11.07
N TYR A 168 -1.11 15.57 -10.33
CA TYR A 168 -0.04 16.53 -10.57
C TYR A 168 0.78 16.72 -9.29
N LEU A 169 2.09 16.88 -9.44
CA LEU A 169 3.00 17.20 -8.35
C LEU A 169 2.92 18.69 -8.03
N GLU A 170 2.78 19.04 -6.76
CA GLU A 170 2.75 20.42 -6.28
C GLU A 170 4.16 20.89 -5.84
N PRO A 171 4.46 22.20 -5.89
CA PRO A 171 3.63 23.30 -6.41
C PRO A 171 3.75 23.50 -7.94
N LYS A 172 4.65 22.76 -8.60
CA LYS A 172 5.04 23.02 -10.00
C LYS A 172 4.01 22.54 -11.03
N GLY A 173 3.02 21.75 -10.63
CA GLY A 173 1.98 21.22 -11.51
C GLY A 173 2.48 20.17 -12.51
N GLN A 174 3.63 19.54 -12.25
CA GLN A 174 4.17 18.53 -13.17
C GLN A 174 3.24 17.31 -13.21
N PRO A 175 2.84 16.82 -14.40
CA PRO A 175 1.95 15.66 -14.51
C PRO A 175 2.64 14.37 -14.05
N VAL A 176 1.98 13.66 -13.13
CA VAL A 176 2.34 12.30 -12.70
C VAL A 176 1.52 11.29 -13.49
N VAL A 177 0.21 11.49 -13.62
CA VAL A 177 -0.65 10.77 -14.57
C VAL A 177 -1.68 11.73 -15.16
N VAL A 178 -2.08 11.50 -16.41
CA VAL A 178 -3.03 12.35 -17.15
C VAL A 178 -3.94 11.48 -18.00
N ASP A 179 -5.01 12.07 -18.52
CA ASP A 179 -5.97 11.46 -19.44
C ASP A 179 -6.55 10.14 -18.92
N VAL A 180 -6.81 10.10 -17.61
CA VAL A 180 -7.44 8.95 -16.96
C VAL A 180 -8.94 9.09 -17.10
N GLY A 181 -9.51 8.28 -18.02
CA GLY A 181 -10.95 8.24 -18.26
C GLY A 181 -11.78 7.75 -17.06
N PRO A 182 -13.12 7.85 -17.14
CA PRO A 182 -14.01 7.54 -16.02
C PRO A 182 -13.98 6.05 -15.70
N ASN A 183 -13.96 5.73 -14.40
CA ASN A 183 -13.91 4.36 -13.88
C ASN A 183 -12.69 3.55 -14.39
N ILE A 184 -11.56 4.24 -14.60
CA ILE A 184 -10.30 3.63 -15.01
C ILE A 184 -9.21 4.00 -13.99
N MET A 185 -8.17 3.19 -13.95
CA MET A 185 -6.96 3.47 -13.19
C MET A 185 -5.73 3.49 -14.11
N ARG A 186 -4.76 4.33 -13.77
CA ARG A 186 -3.39 4.30 -14.33
C ARG A 186 -2.35 4.20 -13.22
N GLY A 187 -1.45 3.24 -13.36
CA GLY A 187 -0.32 3.03 -12.45
C GLY A 187 0.95 3.72 -12.94
N ARG A 188 1.73 4.29 -12.02
CA ARG A 188 3.07 4.80 -12.30
C ARG A 188 4.05 4.44 -11.18
N SER A 189 5.20 3.91 -11.56
CA SER A 189 6.35 3.76 -10.67
C SER A 189 7.05 5.11 -10.51
N VAL A 190 7.31 5.50 -9.26
CA VAL A 190 7.95 6.77 -8.88
C VAL A 190 9.10 6.52 -7.92
N ASN A 191 10.08 7.42 -7.90
CA ASN A 191 11.13 7.35 -6.90
C ASN A 191 10.53 7.46 -5.48
N PRO A 192 11.05 6.71 -4.49
CA PRO A 192 10.71 6.93 -3.10
C PRO A 192 10.92 8.39 -2.72
N ALA A 193 10.01 8.93 -1.90
CA ALA A 193 10.00 10.35 -1.54
C ALA A 193 9.45 10.51 -0.12
N PRO A 194 9.99 11.45 0.67
CA PRO A 194 9.66 11.53 2.09
C PRO A 194 8.26 12.04 2.36
N ASN A 195 7.73 13.02 1.62
CA ASN A 195 6.38 13.59 1.76
C ASN A 195 5.99 14.34 0.46
N PRO A 196 5.70 13.67 -0.67
CA PRO A 196 5.32 14.37 -1.88
C PRO A 196 3.91 14.96 -1.75
N ARG A 197 3.77 16.20 -2.18
CA ARG A 197 2.48 16.91 -2.25
C ARG A 197 1.92 16.79 -3.66
N MET A 198 0.66 16.42 -3.78
CA MET A 198 0.02 16.20 -5.07
C MET A 198 -1.38 16.79 -5.11
N ARG A 199 -1.90 17.00 -6.30
CA ARG A 199 -3.27 17.44 -6.50
C ARG A 199 -3.90 16.66 -7.64
N ALA A 200 -5.08 16.09 -7.37
CA ALA A 200 -5.89 15.49 -8.42
C ALA A 200 -6.73 16.57 -9.12
N ALA A 201 -7.08 16.33 -10.38
CA ALA A 201 -7.96 17.20 -11.12
C ALA A 201 -8.86 16.40 -12.06
N CYS A 202 -10.01 16.99 -12.39
CA CYS A 202 -10.86 16.60 -13.50
C CYS A 202 -10.91 17.75 -14.50
N GLY A 203 -10.18 17.65 -15.61
CA GLY A 203 -9.95 18.80 -16.51
C GLY A 203 -9.32 19.97 -15.75
N THR A 204 -9.96 21.13 -15.74
CA THR A 204 -9.49 22.33 -15.02
C THR A 204 -9.91 22.36 -13.55
N THR A 205 -10.85 21.51 -13.13
CA THR A 205 -11.33 21.45 -11.75
C THR A 205 -10.34 20.69 -10.89
N ARG A 206 -9.63 21.42 -10.03
CA ARG A 206 -8.64 20.87 -9.10
C ARG A 206 -9.28 20.61 -7.74
N VAL A 207 -8.96 19.48 -7.12
CA VAL A 207 -9.37 19.20 -5.73
C VAL A 207 -8.36 19.81 -4.74
N ALA A 208 -8.63 19.65 -3.45
CA ALA A 208 -7.69 20.03 -2.40
C ALA A 208 -6.34 19.32 -2.56
N GLU A 209 -5.27 19.97 -2.10
CA GLU A 209 -3.95 19.36 -2.09
C GLU A 209 -3.90 18.15 -1.15
N LEU A 210 -3.18 17.12 -1.59
CA LEU A 210 -2.94 15.89 -0.85
C LEU A 210 -1.49 15.86 -0.38
N ASP A 211 -1.32 15.63 0.92
CA ASP A 211 -0.06 15.11 1.44
C ASP A 211 -0.11 13.60 1.37
N LEU A 212 0.82 13.00 0.64
CA LEU A 212 0.87 11.55 0.51
C LEU A 212 1.66 10.88 1.65
N GLY A 213 2.31 11.64 2.52
CA GLY A 213 3.27 11.09 3.48
C GLY A 213 4.44 10.37 2.79
N PRO A 214 5.18 9.53 3.52
CA PRO A 214 6.32 8.81 2.94
C PRO A 214 5.88 7.76 1.92
N LEU A 215 6.51 7.85 0.74
CA LEU A 215 6.49 6.84 -0.31
C LEU A 215 7.74 5.96 -0.19
N ASP A 216 7.55 4.74 0.29
CA ASP A 216 8.60 3.77 0.53
C ASP A 216 8.97 3.02 -0.76
N ALA A 217 10.23 2.55 -0.87
CA ALA A 217 10.61 1.61 -1.91
C ALA A 217 9.76 0.32 -1.82
N GLY A 218 9.22 -0.13 -2.96
CA GLY A 218 8.28 -1.26 -3.01
C GLY A 218 6.88 -0.95 -2.48
N GLY A 219 6.67 0.23 -1.90
CA GLY A 219 5.38 0.65 -1.36
C GLY A 219 4.34 0.79 -2.46
N GLN A 220 3.13 0.31 -2.18
CA GLN A 220 2.01 0.38 -3.12
C GLN A 220 0.90 1.26 -2.57
N TYR A 221 0.59 2.30 -3.32
CA TYR A 221 -0.34 3.34 -2.91
C TYR A 221 -1.38 3.57 -3.99
N SER A 222 -2.61 3.85 -3.58
CA SER A 222 -3.68 4.27 -4.49
C SER A 222 -4.11 5.69 -4.15
N VAL A 223 -4.17 6.55 -5.15
CA VAL A 223 -4.77 7.89 -5.05
C VAL A 223 -6.12 7.83 -5.75
N TRP A 224 -7.16 8.26 -5.06
CA TRP A 224 -8.52 8.17 -5.53
C TRP A 224 -9.06 9.56 -5.83
N LEU A 225 -9.64 9.76 -7.01
CA LEU A 225 -10.48 10.90 -7.31
C LEU A 225 -11.93 10.41 -7.33
N ILE A 226 -12.74 10.90 -6.38
CA ILE A 226 -14.15 10.50 -6.22
C ILE A 226 -15.02 11.76 -6.05
N ALA A 227 -16.33 11.64 -6.28
CA ALA A 227 -17.27 12.73 -6.03
C ALA A 227 -18.59 12.21 -5.43
N PRO A 228 -18.56 11.58 -4.23
CA PRO A 228 -19.78 11.11 -3.58
C PRO A 228 -20.68 12.32 -3.29
N GLY A 229 -21.91 12.31 -3.81
CA GLY A 229 -22.82 13.45 -3.70
C GLY A 229 -22.46 14.66 -4.58
N GLY A 230 -21.54 14.51 -5.55
CA GLY A 230 -21.27 15.49 -6.60
C GLY A 230 -20.09 16.42 -6.35
N THR A 231 -19.55 16.49 -5.13
CA THR A 231 -18.37 17.32 -4.82
C THR A 231 -17.08 16.51 -4.97
N PRO A 232 -16.18 16.85 -5.92
CA PRO A 232 -14.93 16.13 -6.10
C PRO A 232 -14.01 16.25 -4.88
N ASN A 233 -13.46 15.12 -4.44
CA ASN A 233 -12.39 15.06 -3.46
C ASN A 233 -11.36 14.01 -3.88
N ALA A 234 -10.22 14.00 -3.19
CA ALA A 234 -9.26 12.94 -3.35
C ALA A 234 -8.67 12.51 -2.01
N PHE A 235 -8.17 11.28 -1.98
CA PHE A 235 -7.50 10.72 -0.82
C PHE A 235 -6.48 9.65 -1.23
N LEU A 236 -5.58 9.33 -0.30
CA LEU A 236 -4.62 8.25 -0.42
C LEU A 236 -5.09 7.02 0.35
N SER A 237 -4.80 5.83 -0.17
CA SER A 237 -4.81 4.58 0.59
C SER A 237 -3.52 3.80 0.36
N LYS A 238 -2.91 3.29 1.43
CA LYS A 238 -1.85 2.28 1.31
C LYS A 238 -2.48 0.92 1.03
N ASN A 239 -2.02 0.24 -0.02
CA ASN A 239 -2.55 -1.05 -0.41
C ASN A 239 -2.10 -2.12 0.59
N LYS A 240 -3.00 -3.05 0.90
CA LYS A 240 -2.78 -4.18 1.80
C LYS A 240 -3.42 -5.42 1.19
N ILE A 241 -2.90 -6.60 1.50
CA ILE A 241 -3.54 -7.88 1.22
C ILE A 241 -4.11 -8.39 2.54
N ALA A 242 -5.35 -8.86 2.51
CA ALA A 242 -5.98 -9.51 3.65
C ALA A 242 -5.32 -10.87 3.91
N PRO A 243 -5.34 -11.37 5.16
CA PRO A 243 -5.00 -12.76 5.43
C PRO A 243 -5.83 -13.69 4.54
N TYR A 244 -5.19 -14.71 3.97
CA TYR A 244 -5.85 -15.67 3.12
C TYR A 244 -6.77 -16.58 3.95
N LEU A 245 -8.06 -16.59 3.64
CA LEU A 245 -9.02 -17.53 4.23
C LEU A 245 -8.95 -18.84 3.44
N ARG A 246 -8.61 -19.94 4.13
CA ARG A 246 -8.63 -21.30 3.58
C ARG A 246 -10.02 -21.91 3.65
#